data_AF-A0A7S4UNL2-F1
#
_entry.id   AF-A0A7S4UNL2-F1
#
_cell.length_a   1.000
_cell.length_b   1.000
_cell.length_c   1.000
_cell.angle_alpha   90.00
_cell.angle_beta   90.00
_cell.angle_gamma   90.00
#
_symmetry.space_group_name_H-M   'P 1'
#
loop_
_entity.id
_entity.type
_entity.pdbx_description
1 polymer ?
#
loop_
_entity_poly.entity_id
_entity_poly.type
_entity_poly.pdbx_seq_one_letter_code
_entity_poly.pdbx_strand_id
1 'polypeptide(L)'
;EGRKVKVFLVTYATSTNKALCLLAASAHLRGFQVNVIGTNRKDGFDKLSYLDKIYALKDFLDMVPFEEDNIIVFVDAYDVLFNRTIKYLLKEFLKMKHRVVYSAEVGCSAGREALSRRSTACDRGWPYPGVNTVAPYLNSGTTMAYQRQLKLFLESCIFEHQSWMSYVEKTPGLVDPYWLGGDQSL
;
A
#
# COMPACT_ATOMS: atom_id res chain seq x y z
N GLU A 1 -20.67 -23.26 -14.38
CA GLU A 1 -20.33 -21.91 -14.88
C GLU A 1 -19.04 -21.45 -14.23
N GLY A 2 -18.08 -20.91 -15.00
CA GLY A 2 -16.79 -20.50 -14.45
C GLY A 2 -16.93 -19.27 -13.55
N ARG A 3 -16.34 -19.29 -12.34
CA ARG A 3 -16.27 -18.12 -11.45
C ARG A 3 -15.66 -16.94 -12.20
N LYS A 4 -16.37 -15.81 -12.23
CA LYS A 4 -15.94 -14.60 -12.93
C LYS A 4 -15.02 -13.79 -12.03
N VAL A 5 -13.71 -14.00 -12.15
CA VAL A 5 -12.68 -13.19 -11.48
C VAL A 5 -12.85 -11.72 -11.87
N LYS A 6 -12.98 -10.83 -10.89
CA LYS A 6 -13.01 -9.38 -11.09
C LYS A 6 -11.66 -8.77 -10.74
N VAL A 7 -11.32 -7.68 -11.44
CA VAL A 7 -10.13 -6.88 -11.15
C VAL A 7 -10.60 -5.50 -10.71
N PHE A 8 -10.24 -5.08 -9.50
CA PHE A 8 -10.56 -3.78 -8.94
C PHE A 8 -9.30 -2.91 -8.95
N LEU A 9 -9.30 -1.82 -9.72
CA LEU A 9 -8.29 -0.78 -9.59
C LEU A 9 -8.74 0.21 -8.51
N VAL A 10 -7.92 0.39 -7.48
CA VAL A 10 -8.19 1.21 -6.30
C VAL A 10 -7.08 2.24 -6.14
N THR A 11 -7.45 3.47 -5.84
CA THR A 11 -6.49 4.54 -5.55
C THR A 11 -6.96 5.40 -4.40
N TYR A 12 -6.02 5.90 -3.59
CA TYR A 12 -6.33 6.78 -2.46
C TYR A 12 -6.12 8.24 -2.84
N ALA A 13 -7.18 9.05 -2.76
CA ALA A 13 -7.14 10.48 -2.98
C ALA A 13 -8.15 11.21 -2.07
N THR A 14 -7.68 12.26 -1.40
CA THR A 14 -8.49 13.13 -0.53
C THR A 14 -9.18 14.27 -1.29
N SER A 15 -8.72 14.57 -2.51
CA SER A 15 -9.29 15.61 -3.37
C SER A 15 -9.13 15.29 -4.85
N THR A 16 -10.06 15.79 -5.66
CA THR A 16 -9.96 15.72 -7.11
C THR A 16 -9.03 16.82 -7.61
N ASN A 17 -8.00 16.44 -8.36
CA ASN A 17 -7.06 17.37 -8.99
C ASN A 17 -6.63 16.86 -10.38
N LYS A 18 -5.83 17.65 -11.10
CA LYS A 18 -5.34 17.32 -12.43
C LYS A 18 -4.62 15.97 -12.48
N ALA A 19 -3.84 15.63 -11.45
CA ALA A 19 -3.10 14.39 -11.42
C ALA A 19 -4.01 13.16 -11.28
N LEU A 20 -5.00 13.21 -10.38
CA LEU A 20 -6.01 12.15 -10.27
C LEU A 20 -6.80 11.99 -11.58
N CYS A 21 -7.14 13.10 -12.25
CA CYS A 21 -7.80 13.05 -13.55
C CYS A 21 -6.92 12.37 -14.63
N LEU A 22 -5.60 12.62 -14.62
CA LEU A 22 -4.66 11.98 -15.55
C LEU A 22 -4.52 10.48 -15.27
N LEU A 23 -4.45 10.08 -13.99
CA LEU A 23 -4.51 8.67 -13.60
C LEU A 23 -5.79 8.02 -14.12
N ALA A 24 -6.95 8.61 -13.85
CA ALA A 24 -8.24 8.07 -14.25
C ALA A 24 -8.38 7.96 -15.79
N ALA A 25 -7.95 8.98 -16.52
CA ALA A 25 -7.97 8.98 -17.98
C ALA A 25 -7.04 7.90 -18.57
N SER A 26 -5.80 7.80 -18.08
CA SER A 26 -4.85 6.78 -18.56
C SER A 26 -5.33 5.36 -18.23
N ALA A 27 -5.90 5.15 -17.04
CA ALA A 27 -6.48 3.87 -16.63
C ALA A 27 -7.69 3.48 -17.51
N HIS A 28 -8.60 4.42 -17.78
CA HIS A 28 -9.76 4.20 -18.63
C HIS A 28 -9.37 3.79 -20.05
N LEU A 29 -8.40 4.49 -20.65
CA LEU A 29 -7.82 4.14 -21.97
C LEU A 29 -7.13 2.76 -22.00
N ARG A 30 -6.98 2.10 -20.85
CA ARG A 30 -6.37 0.78 -20.68
C ARG A 30 -7.35 -0.29 -20.19
N GLY A 31 -8.63 0.05 -20.13
CA GLY A 31 -9.72 -0.88 -19.77
C GLY A 31 -9.91 -1.05 -18.28
N PHE A 32 -9.44 -0.11 -17.46
CA PHE A 32 -9.70 -0.09 -16.02
C PHE A 32 -10.85 0.86 -15.67
N GLN A 33 -11.56 0.52 -14.60
CA GLN A 33 -12.44 1.43 -13.88
C GLN A 33 -11.78 1.75 -12.54
N VAL A 34 -11.56 3.03 -12.26
CA VAL A 34 -10.89 3.48 -11.04
C VAL A 34 -11.89 3.60 -9.89
N ASN A 35 -11.58 2.96 -8.76
CA ASN A 35 -12.29 3.14 -7.49
C ASN A 35 -11.45 4.10 -6.64
N VAL A 36 -11.96 5.31 -6.42
CA VAL A 36 -11.28 6.32 -5.60
C VAL A 36 -11.77 6.20 -4.16
N ILE A 37 -10.84 5.99 -3.24
CA ILE A 37 -11.09 5.91 -1.79
C ILE A 37 -10.46 7.11 -1.07
N GLY A 38 -10.92 7.42 0.14
CA GLY A 38 -10.35 8.51 0.97
C GLY A 38 -10.96 9.90 0.76
N THR A 39 -11.94 10.07 -0.12
CA THR A 39 -12.59 11.37 -0.39
C THR A 39 -13.33 11.95 0.82
N ASN A 40 -13.75 11.11 1.76
CA ASN A 40 -14.36 11.48 3.04
C ASN A 40 -13.34 11.59 4.19
N ARG A 41 -12.03 11.48 3.91
CA ARG A 41 -10.94 11.45 4.90
C ARG A 41 -9.95 12.61 4.67
N LYS A 42 -10.46 13.83 4.53
CA LYS A 42 -9.63 15.01 4.18
C LYS A 42 -8.45 15.23 5.12
N ASP A 43 -8.66 15.07 6.43
CA ASP A 43 -7.60 15.19 7.44
C ASP A 43 -6.88 13.86 7.72
N GLY A 44 -7.26 12.78 7.02
CA GLY A 44 -6.78 11.43 7.31
C GLY A 44 -5.28 11.30 7.10
N PHE A 45 -4.76 11.85 5.99
CA PHE A 45 -3.33 11.88 5.73
C PHE A 45 -2.57 12.81 6.71
N ASP A 46 -3.17 13.92 7.13
CA ASP A 46 -2.50 14.82 8.09
C ASP A 46 -2.45 14.22 9.50
N LYS A 47 -3.47 13.43 9.88
CA LYS A 47 -3.58 12.81 11.22
C LYS A 47 -2.91 11.44 11.32
N LEU A 48 -2.97 10.64 10.26
CA LEU A 48 -2.52 9.23 10.25
C LEU A 48 -1.45 8.97 9.17
N SER A 49 -1.07 9.98 8.38
CA SER A 49 -0.07 9.85 7.32
C SER A 49 -0.40 8.68 6.37
N TYR A 50 0.61 7.91 6.00
CA TYR A 50 0.51 6.76 5.10
C TYR A 50 -0.45 5.67 5.61
N LEU A 51 -0.73 5.59 6.91
CA LEU A 51 -1.64 4.59 7.49
C LEU A 51 -3.09 4.80 7.07
N ASP A 52 -3.51 6.03 6.77
CA ASP A 52 -4.89 6.29 6.36
C ASP A 52 -5.23 5.54 5.06
N LYS A 53 -4.26 5.38 4.16
CA LYS A 53 -4.43 4.60 2.92
C LYS A 53 -4.69 3.13 3.23
N ILE A 54 -4.01 2.57 4.23
CA ILE A 54 -4.16 1.16 4.67
C ILE A 54 -5.58 0.95 5.21
N TYR A 55 -6.04 1.82 6.10
CA TYR A 55 -7.40 1.76 6.64
C TYR A 55 -8.47 1.95 5.55
N ALA A 56 -8.30 2.94 4.66
CA ALA A 56 -9.25 3.18 3.58
C ALA A 56 -9.31 2.00 2.59
N LEU A 57 -8.18 1.36 2.30
CA LEU A 57 -8.14 0.18 1.44
C LEU A 57 -8.80 -1.01 2.12
N LYS A 58 -8.55 -1.23 3.41
CA LYS A 58 -9.21 -2.27 4.21
C LYS A 58 -10.73 -2.08 4.21
N ASP A 59 -11.22 -0.86 4.45
CA ASP A 59 -12.66 -0.55 4.40
C ASP A 59 -13.25 -0.82 3.02
N PHE A 60 -12.54 -0.49 1.95
CA PHE A 60 -12.97 -0.82 0.59
C PHE A 60 -13.14 -2.33 0.39
N LEU A 61 -12.19 -3.14 0.88
CA LEU A 61 -12.28 -4.61 0.80
C LEU A 61 -13.42 -5.19 1.63
N ASP A 62 -13.86 -4.50 2.68
CA ASP A 62 -15.04 -4.87 3.49
C ASP A 62 -16.36 -4.52 2.78
N MET A 63 -16.37 -3.50 1.92
CA MET A 63 -17.57 -3.06 1.19
C MET A 63 -17.82 -3.83 -0.11
N VAL A 64 -16.77 -4.27 -0.80
CA VAL A 64 -16.93 -4.99 -2.08
C VAL A 64 -17.24 -6.47 -1.84
N PRO A 65 -18.06 -7.12 -2.71
CA PRO A 65 -18.34 -8.54 -2.59
C PRO A 65 -17.05 -9.36 -2.52
N PHE A 66 -16.94 -10.17 -1.47
CA PHE A 66 -15.77 -11.00 -1.24
C PHE A 66 -15.78 -12.20 -2.18
N GLU A 67 -14.75 -12.32 -3.02
CA GLU A 67 -14.40 -13.55 -3.71
C GLU A 67 -12.90 -13.76 -3.57
N GLU A 68 -12.48 -14.96 -3.18
CA GLU A 68 -11.07 -15.23 -2.87
C GLU A 68 -10.13 -14.90 -4.03
N ASP A 69 -10.60 -15.16 -5.26
CA ASP A 69 -9.83 -15.03 -6.48
C ASP A 69 -9.94 -13.66 -7.15
N ASN A 70 -10.73 -12.73 -6.60
CA ASN A 70 -10.74 -11.34 -7.09
C ASN A 70 -9.35 -10.74 -6.94
N ILE A 71 -8.98 -9.87 -7.88
CA ILE A 71 -7.68 -9.22 -7.88
C ILE A 71 -7.86 -7.74 -7.60
N ILE A 72 -7.05 -7.24 -6.67
CA ILE A 72 -6.99 -5.84 -6.29
C ILE A 72 -5.69 -5.28 -6.86
N VAL A 73 -5.79 -4.17 -7.59
CA VAL A 73 -4.66 -3.35 -8.02
C VAL A 73 -4.77 -2.04 -7.25
N PHE A 74 -3.86 -1.81 -6.31
CA PHE A 74 -3.76 -0.54 -5.60
C PHE A 74 -2.63 0.29 -6.20
N VAL A 75 -2.87 1.59 -6.42
CA VAL A 75 -1.85 2.55 -6.83
C VAL A 75 -2.03 3.89 -6.13
N ASP A 76 -0.93 4.62 -5.92
CA ASP A 76 -0.99 6.03 -5.55
C ASP A 76 -1.70 6.87 -6.64
N ALA A 77 -2.33 7.96 -6.23
CA ALA A 77 -3.26 8.71 -7.09
C ALA A 77 -2.59 9.79 -7.94
N TYR A 78 -1.60 10.47 -7.37
CA TYR A 78 -1.18 11.79 -7.86
C TYR A 78 0.07 11.76 -8.74
N ASP A 79 0.73 10.61 -8.88
CA ASP A 79 1.99 10.45 -9.61
C ASP A 79 2.05 9.15 -10.43
N VAL A 80 0.90 8.53 -10.71
CA VAL A 80 0.81 7.27 -11.45
C VAL A 80 0.04 7.41 -12.77
N LEU A 81 0.54 6.76 -13.83
CA LEU A 81 -0.11 6.63 -15.13
C LEU A 81 -0.08 5.18 -15.63
N PHE A 82 -1.13 4.76 -16.33
CA PHE A 82 -1.22 3.42 -16.91
C PHE A 82 -0.73 3.37 -18.36
N ASN A 83 0.34 2.61 -18.62
CA ASN A 83 0.90 2.44 -19.96
C ASN A 83 0.52 1.11 -20.65
N ARG A 84 -0.14 0.19 -19.92
CA ARG A 84 -0.52 -1.14 -20.41
C ARG A 84 -1.95 -1.49 -20.00
N THR A 85 -2.55 -2.43 -20.72
CA THR A 85 -3.94 -2.84 -20.51
C THR A 85 -4.12 -3.72 -19.29
N ILE A 86 -5.33 -3.77 -18.76
CA ILE A 86 -5.71 -4.69 -17.67
C ILE A 86 -5.41 -6.15 -18.00
N LYS A 87 -5.63 -6.57 -19.25
CA LYS A 87 -5.32 -7.94 -19.72
C LYS A 87 -3.83 -8.25 -19.64
N TYR A 88 -2.97 -7.28 -20.00
CA TYR A 88 -1.53 -7.43 -19.91
C TYR A 88 -1.07 -7.55 -18.45
N LEU A 89 -1.53 -6.63 -17.59
CA LEU A 89 -1.16 -6.63 -16.17
C LEU A 89 -1.61 -7.91 -15.46
N LEU A 90 -2.84 -8.37 -15.72
CA LEU A 90 -3.33 -9.63 -15.20
C LEU A 90 -2.47 -10.82 -15.64
N LYS A 91 -2.09 -10.88 -16.92
CA LYS A 91 -1.21 -11.94 -17.44
C LYS A 91 0.14 -11.95 -16.72
N GLU A 92 0.77 -10.79 -16.51
CA GLU A 92 2.07 -10.71 -15.84
C GLU A 92 1.97 -11.08 -14.35
N PHE A 93 0.94 -10.61 -13.64
CA PHE A 93 0.71 -10.98 -12.25
C PHE A 93 0.55 -12.50 -12.06
N LEU A 94 -0.27 -13.14 -12.91
CA LEU A 94 -0.48 -14.60 -12.83
C LEU A 94 0.81 -15.40 -13.11
N LYS A 95 1.70 -14.90 -13.98
CA LYS A 95 3.00 -15.53 -14.24
C LYS A 95 3.94 -15.47 -13.04
N MET A 96 3.83 -14.44 -12.21
CA MET A 96 4.68 -14.30 -11.02
C MET A 96 4.38 -15.37 -9.97
N LYS A 97 3.20 -16.02 -10.02
CA LYS A 97 2.79 -17.09 -9.08
C LYS A 97 2.90 -16.67 -7.59
N HIS A 98 2.75 -15.37 -7.33
CA HIS A 98 2.70 -14.79 -6.00
C HIS A 98 1.28 -14.34 -5.68
N ARG A 99 0.91 -14.38 -4.40
CA ARG A 99 -0.44 -13.99 -3.97
C ARG A 99 -0.61 -12.49 -3.74
N VAL A 100 0.49 -11.83 -3.41
CA VAL A 100 0.61 -10.39 -3.16
C VAL A 100 1.93 -9.96 -3.79
N VAL A 101 1.90 -8.91 -4.60
CA VAL A 101 3.07 -8.33 -5.26
C VAL A 101 3.04 -6.84 -5.04
N TYR A 102 4.11 -6.29 -4.48
CA TYR A 102 4.34 -4.86 -4.36
C TYR A 102 5.35 -4.39 -5.43
N SER A 103 5.33 -3.11 -5.78
CA SER A 103 6.44 -2.50 -6.49
C SER A 103 7.71 -2.53 -5.64
N ALA A 104 8.85 -2.44 -6.30
CA ALA A 104 10.15 -2.38 -5.66
C ALA A 104 10.88 -1.07 -6.03
N GLU A 105 11.73 -0.59 -5.13
CA GLU A 105 12.54 0.61 -5.31
C GLU A 105 13.98 0.42 -4.82
N VAL A 106 14.86 1.33 -5.24
CA VAL A 106 16.29 1.31 -4.92
C VAL A 106 16.56 1.85 -3.52
N GLY A 107 15.82 2.89 -3.12
CA GLY A 107 16.00 3.56 -1.84
C GLY A 107 15.16 2.90 -0.75
N CYS A 108 15.70 2.79 0.45
CA CYS A 108 14.87 2.41 1.59
C CYS A 108 14.23 3.65 2.19
N SER A 109 12.91 3.75 2.09
CA SER A 109 12.10 4.78 2.74
C SER A 109 11.15 4.11 3.72
N ALA A 110 11.32 4.41 5.01
CA ALA A 110 10.51 3.87 6.07
C ALA A 110 10.04 5.00 6.99
N GLY A 111 8.78 4.91 7.43
CA GLY A 111 8.25 5.81 8.46
C GLY A 111 9.07 5.73 9.75
N ARG A 112 8.99 6.76 10.59
CA ARG A 112 9.75 6.84 11.85
C ARG A 112 9.46 5.63 12.76
N GLU A 113 8.21 5.17 12.76
CA GLU A 113 7.76 3.99 13.50
C GLU A 113 8.46 2.72 13.01
N ALA A 114 8.61 2.55 11.70
CA ALA A 114 9.31 1.41 11.12
C ALA A 114 10.82 1.47 11.39
N LEU A 115 11.41 2.67 11.33
CA LEU A 115 12.83 2.89 11.65
C LEU A 115 13.15 2.68 13.15
N SER A 116 12.19 2.92 14.04
CA SER A 116 12.33 2.62 15.47
C SER A 116 12.51 1.11 15.73
N ARG A 117 12.02 0.26 14.80
CA ARG A 117 12.29 -1.17 14.73
C ARG A 117 13.50 -1.45 13.84
N ARG A 118 14.68 -0.96 14.26
CA ARG A 118 15.97 -1.02 13.53
C ARG A 118 16.34 -2.38 12.91
N SER A 119 15.77 -3.48 13.40
CA SER A 119 16.02 -4.84 12.87
C SER A 119 15.16 -5.23 11.66
N THR A 120 14.12 -4.46 11.29
CA THR A 120 13.17 -4.88 10.25
C THR A 120 13.04 -3.90 9.08
N ALA A 121 13.35 -2.61 9.29
CA ALA A 121 13.31 -1.60 8.24
C ALA A 121 14.71 -1.31 7.71
N CYS A 122 14.90 -1.38 6.39
CA CYS A 122 16.17 -1.07 5.73
C CYS A 122 17.35 -1.95 6.16
N ASP A 123 17.10 -3.22 6.49
CA ASP A 123 18.15 -4.16 6.88
C ASP A 123 19.26 -4.21 5.81
N ARG A 124 20.52 -4.08 6.24
CA ARG A 124 21.70 -4.15 5.37
C ARG A 124 21.95 -5.57 4.84
N GLY A 125 21.43 -6.58 5.54
CA GLY A 125 21.39 -7.97 5.10
C GLY A 125 20.24 -8.29 4.15
N TRP A 126 19.38 -7.30 3.85
CA TRP A 126 18.31 -7.42 2.88
C TRP A 126 18.74 -6.88 1.50
N PRO A 127 18.40 -7.58 0.40
CA PRO A 127 17.72 -8.86 0.37
C PRO A 127 18.69 -9.99 0.76
N TYR A 128 18.15 -11.13 1.21
CA TYR A 128 18.98 -12.26 1.64
C TYR A 128 20.03 -12.67 0.59
N PRO A 129 21.20 -13.19 1.02
CA PRO A 129 22.25 -13.62 0.10
C PRO A 129 21.72 -14.51 -1.03
N GLY A 130 22.11 -14.20 -2.27
CA GLY A 130 21.68 -14.91 -3.48
C GLY A 130 20.56 -14.23 -4.27
N VAL A 131 19.95 -13.16 -3.75
CA VAL A 131 19.01 -12.32 -4.51
C VAL A 131 19.78 -11.22 -5.24
N ASN A 132 19.84 -11.30 -6.58
CA ASN A 132 20.41 -10.25 -7.41
C ASN A 132 19.30 -9.29 -7.90
N THR A 133 19.19 -8.12 -7.29
CA THR A 133 18.22 -7.08 -7.69
C THR A 133 18.82 -5.69 -7.53
N VAL A 134 18.44 -4.77 -8.42
CA VAL A 134 18.79 -3.34 -8.32
C VAL A 134 17.79 -2.57 -7.44
N ALA A 135 16.62 -3.15 -7.16
CA ALA A 135 15.55 -2.55 -6.38
C ALA A 135 15.15 -3.52 -5.26
N PRO A 136 15.85 -3.49 -4.12
CA PRO A 136 15.61 -4.46 -3.06
C PRO A 136 14.45 -4.08 -2.15
N TYR A 137 14.09 -2.80 -2.04
CA TYR A 137 13.12 -2.35 -1.05
C TYR A 137 11.70 -2.33 -1.62
N LEU A 138 10.72 -2.54 -0.73
CA LEU A 138 9.31 -2.46 -1.07
C LEU A 138 8.90 -1.00 -1.27
N ASN A 139 8.14 -0.74 -2.34
CA ASN A 139 7.44 0.51 -2.53
C ASN A 139 5.92 0.27 -2.35
N SER A 140 5.29 0.97 -1.41
CA SER A 140 3.87 0.77 -1.12
C SER A 140 2.92 1.50 -2.09
N GLY A 141 3.47 2.29 -3.01
CA GLY A 141 2.70 3.08 -3.98
C GLY A 141 2.09 2.24 -5.10
N THR A 142 2.43 0.96 -5.22
CA THR A 142 1.75 0.03 -6.13
C THR A 142 1.70 -1.39 -5.55
N THR A 143 0.53 -2.02 -5.66
CA THR A 143 0.31 -3.40 -5.22
C THR A 143 -0.66 -4.10 -6.16
N MET A 144 -0.41 -5.37 -6.44
CA MET A 144 -1.37 -6.26 -7.08
C MET A 144 -1.48 -7.55 -6.27
N ALA A 145 -2.69 -7.94 -5.91
CA ALA A 145 -2.91 -9.03 -4.97
C ALA A 145 -4.28 -9.69 -5.14
N TYR A 146 -4.39 -10.95 -4.72
CA TYR A 146 -5.70 -11.55 -4.50
C TYR A 146 -6.39 -10.90 -3.30
N GLN A 147 -7.71 -10.69 -3.40
CA GLN A 147 -8.53 -9.98 -2.42
C GLN A 147 -8.36 -10.56 -1.01
N ARG A 148 -8.42 -11.90 -0.88
CA ARG A 148 -8.26 -12.57 0.42
C ARG A 148 -6.90 -12.30 1.05
N GLN A 149 -5.82 -12.43 0.27
CA GLN A 149 -4.47 -12.25 0.82
C GLN A 149 -4.16 -10.79 1.12
N LEU A 150 -4.65 -9.85 0.31
CA LEU A 150 -4.51 -8.43 0.62
C LEU A 150 -5.25 -8.08 1.91
N LYS A 151 -6.48 -8.58 2.10
CA LYS A 151 -7.24 -8.34 3.33
C LYS A 151 -6.49 -8.82 4.58
N LEU A 152 -6.02 -10.07 4.57
CA LEU A 152 -5.24 -10.64 5.67
C LEU A 152 -3.95 -9.86 5.92
N PHE A 153 -3.27 -9.42 4.86
CA PHE A 153 -2.05 -8.62 4.97
C PHE A 153 -2.34 -7.27 5.65
N LEU A 154 -3.37 -6.54 5.21
CA LEU A 154 -3.74 -5.25 5.81
C LEU A 154 -4.19 -5.39 7.26
N GLU A 155 -4.92 -6.46 7.60
CA GLU A 155 -5.30 -6.77 8.98
C GLU A 155 -4.07 -6.99 9.87
N SER A 156 -3.05 -7.72 9.37
CA SER A 156 -1.78 -7.89 10.07
C SER A 156 -1.05 -6.55 10.26
N CYS A 157 -0.96 -5.72 9.22
CA CYS A 157 -0.32 -4.41 9.31
C CYS A 157 -0.99 -3.52 10.37
N ILE A 158 -2.32 -3.48 10.38
CA ILE A 158 -3.11 -2.71 11.35
C ILE A 158 -2.88 -3.23 12.76
N PHE A 159 -2.94 -4.56 12.96
CA PHE A 159 -2.71 -5.18 14.26
C PHE A 159 -1.30 -4.92 14.79
N GLU A 160 -0.28 -5.07 13.95
CA GLU A 160 1.13 -4.82 14.32
C GLU A 160 1.38 -3.36 14.70
N HIS A 161 0.76 -2.42 13.96
CA HIS A 161 0.84 -1.00 14.27
C HIS A 161 0.15 -0.68 15.61
N GLN A 162 -1.08 -1.14 15.82
CA GLN A 162 -1.80 -0.92 17.09
C GLN A 162 -1.06 -1.54 18.28
N SER A 163 -0.51 -2.73 18.11
CA SER A 163 0.31 -3.40 19.12
C SER A 163 1.57 -2.60 19.45
N TRP A 164 2.20 -2.00 18.43
CA TRP A 164 3.33 -1.09 18.63
C TRP A 164 2.94 0.13 19.44
N MET A 165 1.88 0.84 19.03
CA MET A 165 1.45 2.07 19.70
C MET A 165 1.11 1.79 21.17
N SER A 166 0.41 0.69 21.46
CA SER A 166 0.14 0.28 22.84
C SER A 166 1.41 -0.04 23.64
N TYR A 167 2.43 -0.61 23.01
CA TYR A 167 3.72 -0.85 23.65
C TYR A 167 4.42 0.47 24.00
N VAL A 168 4.49 1.41 23.04
CA VAL A 168 5.09 2.74 23.24
C VAL A 168 4.42 3.49 24.38
N GLU A 169 3.09 3.51 24.42
CA GLU A 169 2.31 4.18 25.49
C GLU A 169 2.63 3.62 26.89
N LYS A 170 2.89 2.30 26.98
CA LYS A 170 3.20 1.61 28.25
C LYS A 170 4.67 1.68 28.64
N THR A 171 5.56 2.09 27.73
CA THR A 171 7.02 2.15 27.96
C THR A 171 7.61 3.53 27.63
N PRO A 172 7.09 4.61 28.25
CA PRO A 172 7.60 5.96 28.00
C PRO A 172 9.09 6.04 28.38
N GLY A 173 9.93 6.44 27.42
CA GLY A 173 11.39 6.64 27.62
C GLY A 173 12.32 5.58 27.00
N LEU A 174 11.80 4.43 26.55
CA LEU A 174 12.59 3.45 25.78
C LEU A 174 12.56 3.70 24.27
N VAL A 175 11.58 4.47 23.82
CA VAL A 175 11.48 4.96 22.43
C VAL A 175 11.89 6.42 22.46
N ASP A 176 12.98 6.73 21.76
CA ASP A 176 13.52 8.08 21.72
C ASP A 176 12.41 9.06 21.23
N PRO A 177 12.16 10.17 21.95
CA PRO A 177 11.06 11.10 21.65
C PRO A 177 11.16 11.74 20.24
N TYR A 178 12.34 11.74 19.60
CA TYR A 178 12.48 12.14 18.19
C TYR A 178 11.72 11.22 17.21
N TRP A 179 11.43 9.98 17.62
CA TRP A 179 10.67 9.00 16.82
C TRP A 179 9.15 9.15 16.94
N LEU A 180 8.66 9.95 17.90
CA LEU A 180 7.23 10.13 18.20
C LEU A 180 6.67 11.50 17.81
N GLY A 181 7.44 12.33 17.10
CA GLY A 181 6.98 13.62 16.58
C GLY A 181 7.11 14.80 17.56
N GLY A 182 8.07 14.76 18.49
CA GLY A 182 8.46 15.96 19.25
C GLY A 182 8.98 17.08 18.34
N ASP A 183 8.56 18.31 18.64
CA ASP A 183 8.90 19.55 17.95
C ASP A 183 10.41 19.65 17.61
N GLN A 184 10.72 20.04 16.37
CA GLN A 184 12.09 20.18 15.86
C GLN A 184 12.63 21.62 16.01
N SER A 185 12.15 22.37 17.00
CA SER A 185 12.71 23.68 17.34
C SER A 185 13.94 23.54 18.26
N LEU A 186 15.08 23.17 17.66
CA LEU A 186 16.42 23.46 18.18
C LEU A 186 17.28 24.10 17.09
#